data_AF-A0A927TIS0-F1
#
_entry.id   AF-A0A927TIS0-F1
#
_cell.length_a   1.000
_cell.length_b   1.000
_cell.length_c   1.000
_cell.angle_alpha   90.00
_cell.angle_beta   90.00
_cell.angle_gamma   90.00
#
_symmetry.space_group_name_H-M   'P 1'
#
loop_
_entity.id
_entity.type
_entity.pdbx_description
1 polymer ?
#
loop_
_entity_poly.entity_id
_entity_poly.type
_entity_poly.pdbx_seq_one_letter_code
_entity_poly.pdbx_strand_id
1 'polypeptide(L)'
;MNNLTPETIWTTILAIASAVVLLSNAAEKVVKAVKTARGPNIRQDERLEALEKWQKVVDGKLNRDNERLGSIEEGNRASQRALLALLDHGIDGNNIEQMQHAKETLQNHLINR
;
A
#
# COMPACT_ATOMS: atom_id res chain seq x y z
N MET A 1 55.28 -7.17 52.23
CA MET A 1 53.85 -7.01 52.58
C MET A 1 53.53 -5.54 52.40
N ASN A 2 52.76 -5.19 51.37
CA ASN A 2 52.49 -3.78 51.03
C ASN A 2 51.76 -3.12 52.20
N ASN A 3 52.30 -1.99 52.68
CA ASN A 3 51.66 -1.19 53.71
C ASN A 3 50.36 -0.60 53.13
N LEU A 4 49.23 -1.24 53.41
CA LEU A 4 47.89 -0.73 53.10
C LEU A 4 47.62 0.48 53.99
N THR A 5 47.98 1.68 53.52
CA THR A 5 47.61 2.92 54.20
C THR A 5 46.12 3.20 53.97
N PRO A 6 45.36 3.69 54.97
CA PRO A 6 43.93 3.99 54.81
C PRO A 6 43.61 4.86 53.59
N GLU A 7 44.52 5.77 53.21
CA GLU A 7 44.38 6.61 52.02
C GLU A 7 44.42 5.82 50.70
N THR A 8 45.28 4.78 50.60
CA THR A 8 45.33 3.93 49.40
C THR A 8 44.06 3.09 49.22
N ILE A 9 43.43 2.68 50.32
CA ILE A 9 42.15 1.96 50.28
C ILE A 9 41.03 2.89 49.79
N TRP A 10 40.93 4.09 50.36
CA TRP A 10 39.88 5.06 50.00
C TRP A 10 39.99 5.54 48.55
N THR A 11 41.20 5.86 48.10
CA THR A 11 41.46 6.28 46.71
C THR A 11 41.12 5.17 45.71
N THR A 12 41.41 3.91 46.02
CA THR A 12 41.04 2.77 45.17
C THR A 12 39.52 2.62 45.05
N ILE A 13 38.79 2.77 46.16
CA ILE A 13 37.31 2.71 46.17
C ILE A 13 36.72 3.83 45.30
N LEU A 14 37.21 5.07 45.45
CA LEU A 14 36.77 6.21 44.64
C LEU A 14 37.11 6.04 43.16
N ALA A 15 38.28 5.49 42.83
CA ALA A 15 38.67 5.21 41.45
C ALA A 15 37.73 4.20 40.79
N ILE A 16 37.34 3.13 41.51
CA ILE A 16 36.38 2.15 41.00
C ILE A 16 34.99 2.77 40.83
N ALA A 17 34.51 3.53 41.82
CA ALA A 17 33.19 4.17 41.75
C ALA A 17 33.10 5.16 40.57
N SER A 18 34.13 5.98 40.36
CA SER A 18 34.19 6.91 39.22
C SER A 18 34.29 6.17 37.89
N ALA A 19 35.05 5.08 37.80
CA ALA A 19 35.13 4.25 36.60
C ALA A 19 33.76 3.66 36.22
N VAL A 20 33.00 3.15 37.19
CA VAL A 20 31.64 2.62 36.95
C VAL A 20 30.72 3.70 36.39
N VAL A 21 30.69 4.89 37.01
CA VAL A 21 29.84 6.01 36.55
C VAL A 21 30.21 6.45 35.13
N LEU A 22 31.50 6.51 34.82
CA LEU A 22 31.97 6.88 33.47
C LEU A 22 31.56 5.83 32.42
N LEU A 23 31.69 4.54 32.74
CA LEU A 23 31.28 3.46 31.84
C LEU A 23 29.77 3.46 31.59
N SER A 24 28.95 3.66 32.63
CA SER A 24 27.50 3.78 32.49
C SER A 24 27.10 4.94 31.58
N ASN A 25 27.66 6.13 31.83
CA ASN A 25 27.40 7.32 31.03
C ASN A 25 27.87 7.16 29.57
N ALA A 26 29.00 6.47 29.35
CA ALA A 26 29.50 6.18 28.01
C ALA A 26 28.56 5.23 27.26
N ALA A 27 28.09 4.16 27.91
CA ALA A 27 27.15 3.21 27.32
C ALA A 27 25.84 3.88 26.89
N GLU A 28 25.26 4.74 27.73
CA GLU A 28 24.04 5.49 27.40
C GLU A 28 24.22 6.39 26.17
N LYS A 29 25.36 7.08 26.06
CA LYS A 29 25.67 7.92 24.90
C LYS A 29 25.79 7.09 23.62
N VAL A 30 26.44 5.93 23.69
CA VAL A 30 26.58 5.02 22.53
C VAL A 30 25.21 4.50 22.09
N VAL A 31 24.36 4.07 23.02
CA VAL A 31 22.99 3.62 22.70
C VAL A 31 22.18 4.75 22.08
N LYS A 32 22.25 5.96 22.62
CA LYS A 32 21.55 7.13 22.06
C LYS A 32 22.08 7.51 20.69
N ALA A 33 23.39 7.45 20.46
CA ALA A 33 24.00 7.71 19.16
C ALA A 33 23.57 6.68 18.12
N VAL A 34 23.58 5.39 18.45
CA VAL A 34 23.11 4.31 17.56
C VAL A 34 21.63 4.46 17.26
N LYS A 35 20.79 4.75 18.26
CA LYS A 35 19.36 4.98 18.07
C LYS A 35 19.08 6.22 17.21
N THR A 36 19.87 7.28 17.39
CA THR A 36 19.76 8.50 16.57
C THR A 36 20.22 8.27 15.14
N ALA A 37 21.29 7.51 14.94
CA ALA A 37 21.78 7.12 13.61
C ALA A 37 20.80 6.19 12.88
N ARG A 38 20.09 5.31 13.60
CA ARG A 38 19.08 4.39 13.03
C ARG A 38 17.68 4.99 12.92
N GLY A 39 17.36 6.01 13.71
CA GLY A 39 16.09 6.74 13.68
C GLY A 39 15.63 7.21 12.29
N PRO A 40 16.50 7.81 11.44
CA PRO A 40 16.11 8.21 10.09
C PRO A 40 15.79 7.02 9.18
N ASN A 41 16.44 5.86 9.37
CA ASN A 41 16.15 4.67 8.57
C ASN A 41 14.81 4.05 8.98
N ILE A 42 14.56 3.88 10.29
CA ILE A 42 13.30 3.31 10.78
C ILE A 42 12.09 4.13 10.29
N ARG A 43 12.17 5.46 10.39
CA ARG A 43 11.10 6.35 9.90
C ARG A 43 10.93 6.30 8.38
N GLN A 44 12.00 6.05 7.63
CA GLN A 44 11.91 5.88 6.18
C GLN A 44 11.27 4.54 5.83
N ASP A 45 11.67 3.46 6.51
CA ASP A 45 11.13 2.12 6.32
C ASP A 45 9.63 2.07 6.62
N GLU A 46 9.19 2.70 7.71
CA GLU A 46 7.76 2.84 8.05
C GLU A 46 6.97 3.60 6.96
N ARG A 47 7.56 4.66 6.40
CA ARG A 47 6.94 5.43 5.31
C ARG A 47 6.89 4.63 4.01
N LEU A 48 7.95 3.89 3.69
CA LEU A 48 8.01 3.01 2.53
C LEU A 48 6.94 1.92 2.65
N GLU A 49 6.84 1.26 3.79
CA GLU A 49 5.82 0.23 4.02
C GLU A 49 4.39 0.80 3.89
N ALA A 50 4.14 2.00 4.43
CA ALA A 50 2.85 2.66 4.29
C ALA A 50 2.52 3.00 2.82
N LEU A 51 3.51 3.49 2.07
CA LEU A 51 3.37 3.80 0.65
C LEU A 51 3.13 2.53 -0.19
N GLU A 52 3.86 1.45 0.06
CA GLU A 52 3.68 0.16 -0.62
C GLU A 52 2.29 -0.43 -0.36
N LYS A 53 1.80 -0.35 0.88
CA LYS A 53 0.44 -0.76 1.23
C LYS A 53 -0.60 0.07 0.49
N TRP A 54 -0.42 1.39 0.47
CA TRP A 54 -1.34 2.29 -0.22
C TRP A 54 -1.34 2.04 -1.74
N GLN A 55 -0.16 1.86 -2.33
CA GLN A 55 -0.02 1.52 -3.75
C GLN A 55 -0.77 0.24 -4.09
N LYS A 56 -0.59 -0.84 -3.33
CA LYS A 56 -1.33 -2.10 -3.55
C LYS A 56 -2.85 -1.92 -3.48
N VAL A 57 -3.32 -1.09 -2.55
CA VAL A 57 -4.76 -0.77 -2.43
C VAL A 57 -5.26 0.00 -3.64
N VAL A 58 -4.50 1.00 -4.09
CA VAL A 58 -4.85 1.83 -5.26
C VAL A 58 -4.84 0.99 -6.53
N ASP A 59 -3.79 0.22 -6.78
CA ASP A 59 -3.69 -0.66 -7.95
C ASP A 59 -4.86 -1.66 -7.98
N GLY A 60 -5.20 -2.25 -6.83
CA GLY A 60 -6.35 -3.13 -6.71
C GLY A 60 -7.70 -2.43 -6.99
N LYS A 61 -7.84 -1.15 -6.64
CA LYS A 61 -9.04 -0.36 -6.96
C LYS A 61 -9.09 -0.02 -8.45
N LEU A 62 -7.97 0.44 -9.01
CA LEU A 62 -7.88 0.81 -10.42
C LEU A 62 -8.14 -0.39 -11.34
N ASN A 63 -7.62 -1.57 -11.02
CA ASN A 63 -7.90 -2.77 -11.79
C ASN A 63 -9.40 -3.13 -11.78
N ARG A 64 -10.04 -3.10 -10.61
CA ARG A 64 -11.48 -3.34 -10.50
C ARG A 64 -12.31 -2.30 -11.24
N ASP A 65 -11.93 -1.04 -11.16
CA ASP A 65 -12.62 0.03 -11.89
C ASP A 65 -12.43 -0.12 -13.40
N ASN A 66 -11.24 -0.52 -13.86
CA ASN A 66 -10.98 -0.78 -15.27
C ASN A 66 -11.83 -1.94 -15.82
N GLU A 67 -11.91 -3.05 -15.08
CA GLU A 67 -12.80 -4.18 -15.43
C GLU A 67 -14.27 -3.75 -15.49
N ARG A 68 -14.71 -2.95 -14.51
CA ARG A 68 -16.07 -2.40 -14.47
C ARG A 68 -16.35 -1.44 -15.63
N LEU A 69 -15.39 -0.60 -16.00
CA LEU A 69 -15.54 0.29 -17.15
C LEU A 69 -15.63 -0.51 -18.45
N GLY A 70 -14.84 -1.57 -18.60
CA GLY A 70 -14.94 -2.49 -19.73
C GLY A 70 -16.33 -3.10 -19.88
N SER A 71 -16.93 -3.58 -18.78
CA SER A 71 -18.29 -4.16 -18.83
C SER A 71 -19.38 -3.12 -19.10
N ILE A 72 -19.22 -1.89 -18.60
CA ILE A 72 -20.11 -0.77 -18.92
C ILE A 72 -20.01 -0.42 -20.42
N GLU A 73 -18.79 -0.34 -20.95
CA GLU A 73 -18.58 -0.03 -22.36
C GLU A 73 -19.18 -1.10 -23.28
N GLU A 74 -19.01 -2.38 -22.95
CA GLU A 74 -19.63 -3.48 -23.68
C GLU A 74 -21.16 -3.38 -23.66
N GLY A 75 -21.76 -3.08 -22.51
CA GLY A 75 -23.21 -2.88 -22.40
C GLY A 75 -23.71 -1.66 -23.15
N ASN A 76 -22.92 -0.59 -23.19
CA ASN A 76 -23.26 0.59 -23.97
C ASN A 76 -23.22 0.29 -25.48
N ARG A 77 -22.22 -0.46 -25.96
CA ARG A 77 -22.17 -0.93 -27.35
C ARG A 77 -23.36 -1.82 -27.70
N ALA A 78 -23.72 -2.74 -26.80
CA ALA A 78 -24.89 -3.60 -26.99
C ALA A 78 -26.18 -2.76 -27.09
N SER A 79 -26.36 -1.79 -26.19
CA SER A 79 -27.51 -0.87 -26.20
C SER A 79 -27.59 -0.04 -27.47
N GLN A 80 -26.46 0.53 -27.92
CA GLN A 80 -26.36 1.29 -29.17
C GLN A 80 -26.73 0.42 -30.39
N ARG A 81 -26.35 -0.86 -30.40
CA ARG A 81 -26.72 -1.79 -31.48
C ARG A 81 -28.23 -2.07 -31.53
N ALA A 82 -28.93 -2.21 -30.40
CA ALA A 82 -30.40 -2.27 -30.48
C ALA A 82 -31.01 -0.96 -30.93
N LEU A 83 -30.54 0.17 -30.40
CA LEU A 83 -31.11 1.46 -30.79
C LEU A 83 -30.97 1.67 -32.30
N LEU A 84 -29.83 1.27 -32.89
CA LEU A 84 -29.63 1.28 -34.33
C LEU A 84 -30.59 0.33 -35.04
N ALA A 85 -30.72 -0.92 -34.59
CA ALA A 85 -31.63 -1.89 -35.22
C ALA A 85 -33.11 -1.48 -35.12
N LEU A 86 -33.50 -0.82 -34.03
CA LEU A 86 -34.84 -0.25 -33.84
C LEU A 86 -35.08 0.92 -34.80
N LEU A 87 -34.07 1.79 -34.98
CA LEU A 87 -34.13 2.90 -35.92
C LEU A 87 -34.24 2.39 -37.37
N ASP A 88 -33.40 1.43 -37.75
CA ASP A 88 -33.40 0.81 -39.08
C ASP A 88 -34.74 0.11 -39.36
N HIS A 89 -35.31 -0.60 -38.37
CA HIS A 89 -36.63 -1.19 -38.49
C HIS A 89 -37.75 -0.15 -38.63
N GLY A 90 -37.68 0.95 -37.85
CA GLY A 90 -38.66 2.04 -37.90
C GLY A 90 -38.63 2.83 -39.22
N ILE A 91 -37.49 2.84 -39.93
CA ILE A 91 -37.31 3.50 -41.22
C ILE A 91 -37.70 2.59 -42.38
N ASP A 92 -37.23 1.34 -42.41
CA ASP A 92 -37.40 0.44 -43.58
C ASP A 92 -38.60 -0.52 -43.48
N GLY A 93 -39.19 -0.71 -42.29
CA GLY A 93 -40.40 -1.52 -42.07
C GLY A 93 -40.27 -3.03 -42.34
N ASN A 94 -39.13 -3.51 -42.86
CA ASN A 94 -38.93 -4.89 -43.30
C ASN A 94 -37.72 -5.59 -42.65
N ASN A 95 -37.12 -4.98 -41.62
CA ASN A 95 -35.84 -5.43 -41.04
C ASN A 95 -35.99 -6.30 -39.76
N ILE A 96 -37.02 -7.15 -39.72
CA ILE A 96 -37.37 -7.97 -38.54
C ILE A 96 -36.22 -8.89 -38.11
N GLU A 97 -35.48 -9.50 -39.05
CA GLU A 97 -34.33 -10.37 -38.75
C GLU A 97 -33.19 -9.63 -38.03
N GLN A 98 -32.84 -8.42 -38.50
CA GLN A 98 -31.77 -7.62 -37.87
C GLN A 98 -32.20 -7.15 -36.47
N MET A 99 -33.48 -6.85 -36.28
CA MET A 99 -34.06 -6.54 -34.98
C MET A 99 -34.03 -7.74 -34.02
N GLN A 100 -34.30 -8.94 -34.53
CA GLN A 100 -34.23 -10.20 -33.77
C GLN A 100 -32.80 -10.45 -33.27
N HIS A 101 -31.81 -10.30 -34.15
CA HIS A 101 -30.40 -10.50 -33.82
C HIS A 101 -29.86 -9.44 -32.83
N ALA A 102 -30.28 -8.18 -32.98
CA ALA A 102 -29.92 -7.11 -32.05
C ALA A 102 -30.54 -7.33 -30.67
N LYS A 103 -31.81 -7.79 -30.62
CA LYS A 103 -32.47 -8.21 -29.37
C LYS A 103 -31.72 -9.34 -28.69
N GLU A 104 -31.35 -10.39 -29.43
CA GLU A 104 -30.66 -11.56 -28.89
C GLU A 104 -29.26 -11.22 -28.35
N THR A 105 -28.54 -10.35 -29.07
CA THR A 105 -27.25 -9.80 -28.62
C THR A 105 -27.38 -9.05 -27.29
N LEU A 106 -28.42 -8.22 -27.15
CA LEU A 106 -28.70 -7.51 -25.90
C LEU A 106 -29.19 -8.42 -24.79
N GLN A 107 -30.04 -9.40 -25.10
CA GLN A 107 -30.52 -10.37 -24.12
C GLN A 107 -29.34 -11.18 -23.57
N ASN A 108 -28.45 -11.66 -24.42
CA ASN A 108 -27.26 -12.39 -23.99
C ASN A 108 -26.32 -11.52 -23.14
N HIS A 109 -26.15 -10.24 -23.49
CA HIS A 109 -25.35 -9.33 -22.67
C HIS A 109 -26.02 -8.96 -21.33
N LEU A 110 -27.35 -8.98 -21.24
CA LEU A 110 -28.09 -8.71 -20.00
C LEU A 110 -28.24 -9.95 -19.10
N ILE A 111 -28.31 -11.15 -19.68
CA ILE A 111 -28.51 -12.43 -18.99
C ILE A 111 -27.18 -13.06 -18.55
N ASN A 112 -26.12 -12.97 -19.35
CA ASN A 112 -24.80 -13.55 -19.02
C ASN A 112 -23.90 -12.58 -18.23
N ARG A 113 -24.50 -11.60 -17.53
CA ARG A 113 -23.81 -10.67 -16.62
C ARG A 113 -23.63 -11.25 -15.23
#